data_AF-A0AAE4FJD1-F1
#
_entry.id   AF-A0AAE4FJD1-F1
#
_cell.length_a   1.000
_cell.length_b   1.000
_cell.length_c   1.000
_cell.angle_alpha   90.00
_cell.angle_beta   90.00
_cell.angle_gamma   90.00
#
_symmetry.space_group_name_H-M   'P 1'
#
loop_
_entity.id
_entity.type
_entity.pdbx_description
1 polymer ?
#
loop_
_entity_poly.entity_id
_entity_poly.type
_entity_poly.pdbx_seq_one_letter_code
_entity_poly.pdbx_strand_id
1 'polypeptide(L)' 'MVINNIEKDIKIKCLEADTTQQELAEKIDKTVQYVNRIVKKKDGMVNKTFVQIMEGLGYDIKITYEKREENDNE' A
#
# COMPACT_ATOMS: atom_id res chain seq x y z
N MET A 1 14.79 7.74 2.23
CA MET A 1 13.43 7.90 2.81
C MET A 1 12.38 7.27 1.89
N VAL A 2 11.18 6.91 2.40
CA VAL A 2 10.04 6.53 1.54
C VAL A 2 9.34 7.79 1.03
N ILE A 3 9.25 7.97 -0.28
CA ILE A 3 8.72 9.20 -0.88
C ILE A 3 7.19 9.17 -1.07
N ASN A 4 6.60 7.98 -1.07
CA ASN A 4 5.16 7.81 -1.27
C ASN A 4 4.34 8.29 -0.08
N ASN A 5 3.19 8.89 -0.37
CA ASN A 5 2.14 9.06 0.63
C ASN A 5 1.19 7.86 0.56
N ILE A 6 1.57 6.79 1.26
CA ILE A 6 0.85 5.50 1.28
C ILE A 6 -0.65 5.67 1.59
N GLU A 7 -0.99 6.59 2.51
CA GLU A 7 -2.39 6.84 2.85
C GLU A 7 -3.18 7.35 1.64
N LYS A 8 -2.61 8.32 0.91
CA LYS A 8 -3.25 8.85 -0.30
C LYS A 8 -3.27 7.80 -1.41
N ASP A 9 -2.19 7.06 -1.59
CA ASP A 9 -2.08 6.03 -2.63
C ASP A 9 -3.20 4.98 -2.49
N ILE A 10 -3.42 4.44 -1.28
CA ILE A 10 -4.48 3.45 -1.05
C ILE A 10 -5.87 4.03 -1.35
N LYS A 11 -6.14 5.27 -0.95
CA LYS A 11 -7.43 5.94 -1.24
C LYS A 11 -7.63 6.13 -2.74
N ILE A 12 -6.61 6.59 -3.46
CA ILE A 12 -6.66 6.76 -4.91
C ILE A 12 -6.90 5.40 -5.59
N LYS A 13 -6.21 4.34 -5.16
CA LYS A 13 -6.40 2.99 -5.73
C LYS A 13 -7.79 2.42 -5.49
N CYS A 14 -8.42 2.71 -4.35
CA CYS A 14 -9.81 2.35 -4.12
C CYS A 14 -10.75 3.05 -5.13
N LEU A 15 -10.53 4.34 -5.37
CA LEU A 15 -11.30 5.11 -6.35
C LEU A 15 -11.08 4.62 -7.79
N GLU A 16 -9.84 4.34 -8.18
CA GLU A 16 -9.51 3.80 -9.51
C GLU A 16 -10.12 2.42 -9.76
N ALA A 17 -10.33 1.63 -8.71
CA ALA A 17 -10.94 0.31 -8.77
C ALA A 17 -12.45 0.31 -8.51
N ASP A 18 -13.09 1.49 -8.45
CA ASP A 18 -14.50 1.69 -8.13
C ASP A 18 -14.95 0.87 -6.91
N THR A 19 -14.15 0.90 -5.84
CA THR A 19 -14.39 0.13 -4.62
C THR A 19 -14.16 1.00 -3.38
N THR A 20 -14.69 0.56 -2.24
CA THR A 20 -14.47 1.24 -0.96
C THR A 20 -13.39 0.54 -0.12
N GLN A 21 -12.81 1.26 0.85
CA GLN A 21 -11.91 0.61 1.83
C GLN A 21 -12.62 -0.48 2.65
N GLN A 22 -13.94 -0.38 2.80
CA GLN A 22 -14.73 -1.40 3.48
C GLN A 22 -14.80 -2.67 2.65
N GLU A 23 -15.20 -2.58 1.39
CA GLU A 23 -15.23 -3.71 0.45
C GLU A 23 -13.84 -4.31 0.26
N LEU A 24 -12.79 -3.48 0.19
CA LEU A 24 -11.41 -3.96 0.15
C LEU A 24 -11.06 -4.78 1.39
N ALA A 25 -11.44 -4.30 2.59
CA ALA A 25 -11.18 -5.02 3.83
C ALA A 25 -11.89 -6.39 3.85
N GLU A 26 -13.15 -6.42 3.41
CA GLU A 26 -13.95 -7.64 3.29
C GLU A 26 -13.31 -8.62 2.29
N LYS A 27 -12.87 -8.14 1.12
CA LYS A 27 -12.18 -8.96 0.08
C LYS A 27 -10.89 -9.62 0.58
N ILE A 28 -10.19 -9.03 1.54
CA ILE A 28 -8.94 -9.57 2.10
C ILE A 28 -9.12 -10.27 3.46
N ASP A 29 -10.37 -10.54 3.87
CA ASP A 29 -10.72 -11.13 5.16
C ASP A 29 -10.09 -10.35 6.34
N LYS A 30 -10.26 -9.02 6.33
CA LYS A 30 -9.84 -8.11 7.38
C LYS A 30 -10.95 -7.14 7.75
N THR A 31 -10.80 -6.53 8.92
CA THR A 31 -11.71 -5.48 9.36
C THR A 31 -11.32 -4.11 8.78
N VAL A 32 -12.31 -3.25 8.58
CA VAL A 32 -12.09 -1.85 8.16
C VAL A 32 -11.18 -1.10 9.14
N GLN A 33 -11.26 -1.42 10.43
CA GLN A 33 -10.41 -0.86 11.48
C GLN A 33 -8.95 -1.35 11.36
N TYR A 34 -8.73 -2.56 10.88
CA TYR A 34 -7.38 -3.06 10.59
C TYR A 34 -6.79 -2.34 9.37
N VAL A 35 -7.54 -2.24 8.27
CA VAL A 35 -7.10 -1.50 7.07
C VAL A 35 -6.79 -0.03 7.41
N ASN A 36 -7.67 0.64 8.17
CA ASN A 36 -7.42 2.01 8.64
C ASN A 36 -6.17 2.15 9.49
N ARG A 37 -5.87 1.16 10.34
CA ARG A 37 -4.63 1.15 11.14
C ARG A 37 -3.40 1.08 10.25
N ILE A 38 -3.40 0.25 9.20
CA ILE A 38 -2.29 0.14 8.25
C ILE A 38 -2.12 1.44 7.45
N VAL A 39 -3.22 1.96 6.89
CA VAL A 39 -3.24 3.21 6.11
C VAL A 39 -2.65 4.38 6.90
N LYS A 40 -2.95 4.47 8.20
CA LYS A 40 -2.46 5.55 9.08
C LYS A 40 -1.08 5.30 9.66
N LYS A 41 -0.51 4.10 9.52
CA LYS A 41 0.78 3.74 10.14
C LYS A 41 1.93 4.23 9.27
N LYS A 42 2.39 5.45 9.55
CA LYS A 42 3.48 6.11 8.81
C LYS A 42 4.79 5.31 8.74
N ASP A 43 5.15 4.60 9.81
CA ASP A 43 6.46 3.94 9.94
C ASP A 43 6.43 2.41 9.74
N GLY A 44 5.33 1.85 9.25
CA GLY A 44 5.06 0.42 9.44
C GLY A 44 4.81 -0.43 8.21
N MET A 45 4.71 0.17 7.02
CA MET A 45 4.45 -0.60 5.80
C MET A 45 5.73 -1.20 5.22
N VAL A 46 6.80 -0.39 5.19
CA VAL A 46 8.14 -0.84 4.82
C VAL A 46 8.94 -1.04 6.11
N ASN A 47 9.69 -2.14 6.19
CA ASN A 47 10.50 -2.43 7.36
C ASN A 47 11.54 -1.31 7.60
N LYS A 48 11.67 -0.85 8.85
CA LYS A 48 12.59 0.23 9.21
C LYS A 48 14.04 -0.07 8.84
N THR A 49 14.51 -1.30 9.07
CA THR A 49 15.87 -1.72 8.71
C THR A 49 16.10 -1.65 7.20
N PHE A 50 15.09 -2.03 6.40
CA PHE A 50 15.18 -1.88 4.93
C PHE A 50 15.31 -0.42 4.51
N VAL A 51 14.51 0.48 5.11
CA VAL A 51 14.61 1.93 4.83
C VAL A 51 16.01 2.45 5.18
N GLN A 52 16.54 2.07 6.34
CA GLN A 52 17.88 2.48 6.78
C GLN A 52 19.01 1.97 5.86
N ILE A 53 18.89 0.75 5.32
CA ILE A 53 19.86 0.22 4.35
C ILE A 53 19.86 1.07 3.08
N MET A 54 18.68 1.37 2.54
CA MET A 54 18.56 2.17 1.31
C MET A 54 19.08 3.60 1.52
N GLU A 55 18.77 4.20 2.67
CA GLU A 55 19.29 5.51 3.04
C GLU A 55 20.82 5.51 3.19
N GLY A 56 21.39 4.48 3.81
CA GLY A 56 22.85 4.33 3.91
C GLY A 56 23.55 4.16 2.56
N LEU A 57 22.84 3.62 1.56
CA LEU A 57 23.31 3.52 0.19
C LEU A 57 23.05 4.79 -0.65
N GLY A 58 22.40 5.82 -0.08
CA GLY A 58 22.08 7.07 -0.76
C GLY A 58 20.84 7.02 -1.67
N TYR A 59 19.95 6.06 -1.45
CA TYR A 59 18.73 5.89 -2.25
C TYR A 59 17.47 6.28 -1.48
N ASP A 60 16.52 6.87 -2.22
CA ASP A 60 15.13 7.01 -1.82
C ASP A 60 14.27 5.87 -2.36
N ILE A 61 13.21 5.54 -1.63
CA ILE A 61 12.30 4.43 -1.95
C ILE A 61 11.03 5.00 -2.57
N LYS A 62 10.75 4.60 -3.82
CA LYS A 62 9.49 4.83 -4.53
C LYS A 62 8.76 3.51 -4.76
N ILE A 63 7.51 3.44 -4.36
CA ILE A 63 6.59 2.31 -4.60
C ILE A 63 5.69 2.67 -5.78
N THR A 64 5.64 1.79 -6.76
CA THR A 64 4.70 1.84 -7.89
C THR A 64 3.76 0.65 -7.82
N TYR A 65 2.49 0.86 -8.21
CA TYR A 65 1.47 -0.17 -8.19
C TYR A 65 1.05 -0.47 -9.63
N GLU A 66 1.20 -1.72 -10.03
CA GLU A 66 0.73 -2.20 -11.33
C GLU A 66 -0.57 -2.97 -11.15
N LYS A 67 -1.54 -2.73 -12.05
CA LYS A 67 -2.82 -3.44 -12.00
C LYS A 67 -2.53 -4.90 -12.33
N ARG A 68 -3.03 -5.82 -11.49
CA ARG A 68 -2.95 -7.25 -11.78
C ARG A 68 -3.74 -7.52 -13.06
N GLU A 69 -3.08 -8.09 -14.06
CA GLU A 69 -3.77 -8.62 -15.23
C GLU A 69 -4.54 -9.87 -14.80
N GLU A 70 -5.82 -9.94 -15.16
CA GLU A 70 -6.56 -11.19 -15.11
C GLU A 70 -5.92 -12.08 -16.18
N ASN A 71 -5.08 -13.02 -15.75
CA ASN A 71 -4.76 -14.15 -16.61
C ASN A 71 -6.05 -14.96 -16.74
N ASP A 72 -6.86 -14.62 -17.74
CA ASP A 72 -7.93 -15.46 -18.29
C ASP A 72 -7.29 -16.69 -18.96
N ASN A 73 -6.54 -17.47 -18.19
CA ASN A 73 -6.13 -18.81 -18.58
C ASN A 73 -7.22 -19.75 -18.04
N GLU A 74 -8.22 -19.97 -18.91
CA GLU A 74 -9.08 -21.16 -18.93
C GLU A 74 -8.32 -22.46 -18.63
#